data_AF-A0AAE5H6S2-F1
#
_entry.id   AF-A0AAE5H6S2-F1
#
_cell.length_a   1.000
_cell.length_b   1.000
_cell.length_c   1.000
_cell.angle_alpha   90.00
_cell.angle_beta   90.00
_cell.angle_gamma   90.00
#
_symmetry.space_group_name_H-M   'P 1'
#
loop_
_entity.id
_entity.type
_entity.pdbx_description
1 polymer ?
#
loop_
_entity_poly.entity_id
_entity_poly.type
_entity_poly.pdbx_seq_one_letter_code
_entity_poly.pdbx_strand_id
1 'polypeptide(L)' 'MSNFIIAVGHTASGNVGCGVIDRLDESKCTREIGALVTQYLQEKGHGVNLLRIDTSNSYSCQDCYGANCC' A
#
# COMPACT_ATOMS: atom_id res chain seq x y z
N MET A 1 -25.06 4.76 1.34
CA MET A 1 -23.84 5.55 1.05
C MET A 1 -22.93 5.42 2.26
N SER A 2 -21.69 5.02 2.05
CA SER A 2 -20.73 4.68 3.12
C SER A 2 -19.36 5.23 2.75
N ASN A 3 -18.48 5.38 3.75
CA ASN A 3 -17.11 5.81 3.55
C ASN A 3 -16.15 4.63 3.68
N PHE A 4 -15.23 4.49 2.73
CA PHE A 4 -14.22 3.44 2.71
C PHE A 4 -12.82 4.03 2.73
N ILE A 5 -11.92 3.31 3.39
CA ILE A 5 -10.49 3.51 3.27
C ILE A 5 -9.94 2.26 2.60
N ILE A 6 -9.26 2.44 1.46
CA ILE A 6 -8.56 1.38 0.76
C ILE A 6 -7.08 1.59 1.00
N ALA A 7 -6.44 0.72 1.78
CA ALA A 7 -5.00 0.75 1.97
C ALA A 7 -4.35 -0.26 1.02
N VAL A 8 -3.48 0.22 0.13
CA VAL A 8 -2.65 -0.68 -0.67
C VAL A 8 -1.44 -1.08 0.15
N GLY A 9 -1.26 -2.39 0.32
CA GLY A 9 -0.10 -2.93 1.02
C GLY A 9 1.19 -2.58 0.30
N HIS A 10 2.27 -2.47 1.07
CA HIS A 10 3.65 -2.32 0.62
C HIS A 10 3.99 -0.99 -0.05
N THR A 11 5.29 -0.65 -0.02
CA THR A 11 5.86 0.46 -0.79
C THR A 11 5.95 0.09 -2.27
N ALA A 12 6.28 1.03 -3.15
CA ALA A 12 6.37 0.74 -4.59
C ALA A 12 7.50 -0.27 -4.87
N SER A 13 7.31 -1.14 -5.86
CA SER A 13 8.33 -2.12 -6.31
C SER A 13 9.72 -1.48 -6.43
N GLY A 14 10.74 -2.16 -5.91
CA GLY A 14 12.12 -1.65 -5.84
C GLY A 14 12.43 -0.82 -4.60
N ASN A 15 11.46 -0.57 -3.72
CA ASN A 15 11.67 0.07 -2.42
C ASN A 15 11.74 -0.95 -1.27
N VAL A 16 12.34 -0.54 -0.15
CA VAL A 16 12.29 -1.28 1.11
C VAL A 16 10.84 -1.39 1.55
N GLY A 17 10.38 -2.63 1.76
CA GLY A 17 8.99 -2.90 2.12
C GLY A 17 8.05 -3.08 0.94
N CYS A 18 8.56 -3.29 -0.29
CA CYS A 18 7.74 -3.58 -1.48
C CYS A 18 7.06 -4.97 -1.50
N GLY A 19 7.17 -5.72 -0.41
CA GLY A 19 6.54 -7.03 -0.29
C GLY A 19 7.25 -8.08 -1.11
N VAL A 20 6.52 -9.14 -1.47
CA VAL A 20 7.10 -10.27 -2.21
C VAL A 20 7.31 -9.91 -3.68
N ILE A 21 8.53 -10.14 -4.18
CA ILE A 21 8.89 -10.10 -5.60
C ILE A 21 9.40 -11.47 -6.01
N ASP A 22 8.54 -12.27 -6.63
CA ASP A 22 8.87 -13.60 -7.14
C ASP A 22 8.15 -13.81 -8.49
N ARG A 23 7.32 -14.85 -8.64
CA ARG A 23 6.42 -15.03 -9.79
C ARG A 23 5.40 -13.91 -9.96
N LEU A 24 5.20 -13.11 -8.92
CA LEU A 24 4.31 -11.96 -8.86
C LEU A 24 5.02 -10.85 -8.09
N ASP A 25 4.75 -9.60 -8.46
CA ASP A 25 5.18 -8.40 -7.74
C ASP A 25 3.99 -7.89 -6.92
N GLU A 26 3.97 -8.23 -5.63
CA GLU A 26 2.87 -7.93 -4.72
C GLU A 26 2.50 -6.44 -4.75
N SER A 27 3.52 -5.57 -4.69
CA SER A 27 3.31 -4.12 -4.68
C SER A 27 2.62 -3.59 -5.93
N LYS A 28 2.87 -4.18 -7.11
CA LYS A 28 2.20 -3.80 -8.35
C LYS A 28 0.77 -4.27 -8.37
N CYS A 29 0.54 -5.54 -8.02
CA CYS A 29 -0.79 -6.12 -8.02
C CYS A 29 -1.73 -5.41 -7.03
N THR A 30 -1.26 -5.11 -5.82
CA THR A 30 -2.08 -4.39 -4.84
C THR A 30 -2.40 -2.96 -5.27
N ARG A 31 -1.48 -2.26 -5.96
CA ARG A 31 -1.72 -0.93 -6.54
C ARG A 31 -2.77 -0.94 -7.63
N GLU A 32 -2.69 -1.89 -8.55
CA GLU A 32 -3.66 -2.05 -9.63
C GLU A 32 -5.05 -2.37 -9.08
N ILE A 33 -5.15 -3.38 -8.20
CA ILE A 33 -6.43 -3.79 -7.60
C ILE A 33 -7.02 -2.67 -6.73
N GLY A 34 -6.20 -2.01 -5.90
CA GLY A 34 -6.65 -0.92 -5.03
C GLY A 34 -7.24 0.26 -5.81
N ALA A 35 -6.64 0.62 -6.94
CA ALA A 35 -7.17 1.64 -7.84
C ALA A 35 -8.53 1.24 -8.43
N LEU A 36 -8.65 0.00 -8.93
CA LEU A 36 -9.88 -0.52 -9.51
C LEU A 36 -11.03 -0.59 -8.49
N VAL A 37 -10.74 -1.06 -7.27
CA VAL A 37 -11.75 -1.12 -6.19
C VAL A 37 -12.19 0.28 -5.78
N THR A 38 -11.25 1.24 -5.70
CA THR A 38 -11.56 2.64 -5.38
C THR A 38 -12.50 3.23 -6.42
N GLN A 39 -12.16 3.07 -7.71
CA GLN A 39 -12.99 3.53 -8.82
C GLN A 39 -14.39 2.90 -8.75
N TYR A 40 -14.48 1.57 -8.61
CA TYR A 40 -15.75 0.87 -8.53
C TYR A 40 -16.64 1.40 -7.39
N LEU A 41 -16.09 1.59 -6.20
CA LEU A 41 -16.85 2.08 -5.05
C LEU A 41 -17.30 3.54 -5.23
N GLN A 42 -16.46 4.38 -5.85
CA GLN A 42 -16.82 5.77 -6.20
C GLN A 42 -17.96 5.80 -7.23
N GLU A 43 -17.91 4.96 -8.27
CA GLU A 43 -18.98 4.81 -9.28
C GLU A 43 -20.31 4.35 -8.67
N LYS A 44 -20.26 3.59 -7.57
CA LYS A 44 -21.45 3.19 -6.79
C LYS A 44 -21.94 4.28 -5.82
N GLY A 45 -21.30 5.45 -5.81
CA GLY A 45 -21.67 6.59 -4.98
C GLY A 45 -21.14 6.54 -3.55
N HIS A 46 -20.06 5.79 -3.27
CA HIS A 46 -19.42 5.79 -1.96
C HIS A 46 -18.31 6.84 -1.86
N GLY A 47 -18.07 7.36 -0.66
CA GLY A 47 -16.86 8.14 -0.37
C GLY A 47 -15.68 7.19 -0.19
N VAL A 48 -14.57 7.41 -0.88
CA VAL A 48 -13.42 6.50 -0.82
C VAL A 48 -12.11 7.26 -0.79
N ASN A 49 -11.25 6.94 0.17
CA ASN A 49 -9.87 7.40 0.24
C ASN A 49 -8.90 6.24 0.00
N LEU A 50 -8.02 6.39 -0.99
CA LEU A 50 -6.95 5.45 -1.28
C LEU A 50 -5.69 5.87 -0.52
N LEU A 51 -5.19 5.00 0.36
CA LEU A 51 -3.92 5.17 1.07
C LEU A 51 -2.85 4.34 0.38
N ARG A 52 -1.84 5.03 -0.15
CA ARG A 52 -0.73 4.45 -0.90
C ARG A 52 0.57 5.11 -0.49
N ILE A 53 1.60 4.30 -0.25
CA ILE A 53 2.96 4.76 0.08
C ILE A 53 3.86 4.41 -1.10
N ASP A 54 4.43 5.40 -1.77
CA ASP A 54 5.29 5.16 -2.94
C ASP A 54 6.78 5.10 -2.62
N THR A 55 7.20 5.67 -1.49
CA THR A 55 8.61 5.75 -1.10
C THR A 55 8.89 4.92 0.14
N SER A 56 10.10 4.35 0.21
CA SER A 56 10.64 3.82 1.48
C SER A 56 10.74 4.96 2.51
N ASN A 57 10.73 4.61 3.80
CA ASN A 57 11.25 5.54 4.80
C ASN A 57 12.77 5.73 4.56
N SER A 58 13.34 6.83 5.05
CA SER A 58 14.79 7.08 5.00
C SER A 58 15.54 6.50 6.19
N TYR A 59 14.85 5.72 7.03
CA TYR A 59 15.41 5.20 8.26
C TYR A 59 16.15 3.89 7.95
N SER A 60 17.42 3.83 8.34
CA SER A 60 18.25 2.64 8.19
C SER A 60 17.93 1.55 9.21
N CYS A 61 17.19 1.89 10.27
CA CYS A 61 16.63 0.91 11.19
C CYS A 61 15.42 0.20 10.58
N GLN A 62 15.28 -1.08 10.89
CA GLN A 62 13.98 -1.74 10.73
C GLN A 62 12.92 -0.99 11.56
N ASP A 63 11.71 -0.87 11.01
CA ASP A 63 10.53 -0.39 11.71
C ASP A 63 10.17 -1.38 12.83
N CYS A 64 10.94 -1.35 13.92
CA CYS A 64 10.75 -2.14 15.11
C CYS A 64 10.18 -1.24 16.20
N TYR A 65 9.15 -1.73 16.90
CA TYR A 65 8.59 -1.05 18.06
C TYR A 65 9.46 -1.22 19.34
N GLY A 66 10.62 -1.87 19.25
CA GLY A 66 11.49 -2.20 20.38
C GLY A 66 12.81 -1.42 20.35
N ALA A 67 13.32 -1.05 21.54
CA ALA A 67 14.46 -0.15 21.75
C ALA A 67 15.83 -0.61 21.20
N ASN A 68 15.92 -1.74 20.48
CA ASN A 68 17.18 -2.34 20.04
C ASN A 68 17.23 -2.62 18.52
N CYS A 69 16.53 -1.83 17.70
CA CYS A 69 16.72 -1.87 16.24
C CYS A 69 17.49 -0.63 15.77
N CYS A 70 18.78 -0.61 16.10
CA CYS A 70 19.87 0.13 15.44
C CYS A 70 21.18 -0.30 16.08
#